data_AF-A0A4P0YA03-F1
#
_entry.id   AF-A0A4P0YA03-F1
#
_cell.length_a   1.000
_cell.length_b   1.000
_cell.length_c   1.000
_cell.angle_alpha   90.00
_cell.angle_beta   90.00
_cell.angle_gamma   90.00
#
_symmetry.space_group_name_H-M   'P 1'
#
loop_
_entity.id
_entity.type
_entity.pdbx_description
1 polymer ?
#
loop_
_entity_poly.entity_id
_entity_poly.type
_entity_poly.pdbx_seq_one_letter_code
_entity_poly.pdbx_strand_id
1 'polypeptide(L)'
;MIYRQRSTEFPFTVNINGPGASAIALEELPGELPLALIFSLLMTGIAWLATAGRMSFSREISLGISAREFALWCQPLQDARSGLCCGVEILLRWNNPRRGTISPEVFIPIAGRQ
;
A
#
# COMPACT_ATOMS: atom_id res chain seq x y z
N MET A 1 46.25 11.14 9.44
CA MET A 1 46.85 9.98 10.15
C MET A 1 48.20 9.68 9.51
N ILE A 2 49.20 9.31 10.31
CA ILE A 2 50.53 8.97 9.79
C ILE A 2 50.61 7.45 9.71
N TYR A 3 50.50 6.90 8.50
CA TYR A 3 50.77 5.47 8.29
C TYR A 3 52.24 5.31 7.98
N ARG A 4 52.97 4.67 8.90
CA ARG A 4 54.39 4.40 8.75
C ARG A 4 54.55 2.92 8.40
N GLN A 5 54.97 2.64 7.18
CA GLN A 5 55.36 1.30 6.78
C GLN A 5 56.87 1.28 6.56
N ARG A 6 57.55 0.40 7.32
CA ARG A 6 58.99 0.19 7.22
C ARG A 6 59.24 -1.01 6.32
N SER A 7 60.14 -0.87 5.36
CA SER A 7 60.58 -2.01 4.54
C SER A 7 61.31 -3.02 5.43
N THR A 8 61.00 -4.30 5.27
CA THR A 8 61.67 -5.40 5.99
C THR A 8 63.03 -5.74 5.37
N GLU A 9 63.30 -5.30 4.14
CA GLU A 9 64.46 -5.74 3.35
C GLU A 9 65.51 -4.63 3.11
N PHE A 10 65.11 -3.35 3.20
CA PHE A 10 66.00 -2.20 2.95
C PHE A 10 65.86 -1.10 4.01
N PRO A 11 66.91 -0.31 4.30
CA PRO A 11 66.93 0.67 5.40
C PRO A 11 66.23 1.99 5.04
N PHE A 12 65.03 1.94 4.46
CA PHE A 12 64.20 3.11 4.23
C PHE A 12 62.82 2.97 4.88
N THR A 13 62.23 4.11 5.24
CA THR A 13 60.90 4.19 5.86
C THR A 13 60.05 5.14 5.04
N VAL A 14 58.87 4.68 4.60
CA VAL A 14 57.92 5.52 3.88
C VAL A 14 56.90 6.05 4.88
N ASN A 15 56.80 7.38 5.00
CA ASN A 15 55.77 8.03 5.81
C ASN A 15 54.71 8.59 4.86
N ILE A 16 53.50 8.06 4.93
CA ILE A 16 52.36 8.61 4.19
C ILE A 16 51.56 9.47 5.16
N ASN A 17 51.59 10.79 4.92
CA ASN A 17 50.79 11.76 5.65
C ASN A 17 49.50 12.00 4.86
N GLY A 18 48.44 11.27 5.22
CA GLY A 18 47.12 11.47 4.64
C GLY A 18 46.16 12.16 5.62
N PRO A 19 45.13 12.87 5.12
CA PRO A 19 44.01 13.29 5.97
C PRO A 19 43.42 12.08 6.71
N GLY A 20 42.90 12.30 7.92
CA GLY A 20 42.24 11.22 8.68
C GLY A 20 41.03 10.69 7.90
N ALA A 21 40.69 9.40 8.06
CA ALA A 21 39.54 8.80 7.35
C ALA A 21 38.23 9.58 7.55
N SER A 22 38.04 10.21 8.72
CA SER A 22 36.90 11.09 9.00
C SER A 22 36.93 12.42 8.23
N ALA A 23 38.11 12.97 7.95
CA ALA A 23 38.25 14.20 7.17
C ALA A 23 37.95 13.95 5.69
N ILE A 24 38.39 12.81 5.15
CA ILE A 24 38.07 12.37 3.78
C ILE A 24 36.56 12.09 3.67
N ALA A 25 35.98 11.39 4.64
CA ALA A 25 34.54 11.09 4.67
C ALA A 25 33.66 12.34 4.75
N LEU A 26 34.10 13.39 5.47
CA LEU A 26 33.38 14.68 5.53
C LEU A 26 33.45 15.47 4.22
N GLU A 27 34.56 15.34 3.48
CA GLU A 27 34.76 16.01 2.19
C GLU A 27 33.92 15.37 1.07
N GLU A 28 33.72 14.06 1.13
CA GLU A 28 32.92 13.28 0.17
C GLU A 28 31.41 13.25 0.49
N LEU A 29 31.03 13.57 1.74
CA LEU A 29 29.65 13.60 2.24
C LEU A 29 28.64 14.39 1.38
N PRO A 30 28.97 15.59 0.84
CA PRO A 30 28.00 16.40 0.09
C PRO A 30 27.55 15.76 -1.23
N GLY A 31 28.37 14.90 -1.82
CA GLY A 31 28.05 14.19 -3.07
C GLY A 31 26.98 13.12 -2.91
N GLU A 32 26.85 12.56 -1.70
CA GLU A 32 25.90 11.49 -1.37
C GLU A 32 24.51 12.04 -1.01
N LEU A 33 24.41 13.31 -0.60
CA LEU A 33 23.16 13.94 -0.15
C LEU A 33 22.05 13.93 -1.22
N PRO A 34 22.29 14.27 -2.50
CA PRO A 34 21.25 14.26 -3.52
C PRO A 34 20.66 12.86 -3.75
N LEU A 35 21.51 11.82 -3.75
CA LEU A 35 21.07 10.44 -3.93
C LEU A 35 20.26 9.98 -2.72
N ALA A 36 20.71 10.30 -1.50
CA ALA A 36 19.97 10.01 -0.28
C ALA A 36 18.59 10.69 -0.26
N LEU A 37 18.50 11.94 -0.72
CA LEU A 37 17.24 12.67 -0.86
C LEU A 37 16.32 12.03 -1.90
N ILE A 38 16.84 11.66 -3.07
CA ILE A 38 16.07 10.97 -4.11
C ILE A 38 15.56 9.64 -3.58
N PHE A 39 16.41 8.85 -2.91
CA PHE A 39 16.04 7.56 -2.34
C PHE A 39 14.99 7.72 -1.25
N SER A 40 15.13 8.73 -0.37
CA SER A 40 14.11 9.06 0.63
C SER A 40 12.78 9.43 -0.03
N LEU A 41 12.79 10.32 -1.03
CA LEU A 41 11.59 10.75 -1.74
C LEU A 41 10.91 9.56 -2.44
N LEU A 42 11.71 8.69 -3.06
CA LEU A 42 11.26 7.48 -3.72
C LEU A 42 10.62 6.51 -2.71
N MET A 43 11.28 6.23 -1.60
CA MET A 43 10.75 5.36 -0.54
C MET A 43 9.48 5.91 0.07
N THR A 44 9.43 7.23 0.35
CA THR A 44 8.22 7.89 0.83
C THR A 44 7.09 7.81 -0.20
N GLY A 45 7.37 8.05 -1.48
CA GLY A 45 6.38 7.97 -2.56
C GLY A 45 5.83 6.57 -2.75
N ILE A 46 6.69 5.54 -2.70
CA ILE A 46 6.28 4.13 -2.78
C ILE A 46 5.42 3.74 -1.58
N ALA A 47 5.84 4.08 -0.36
CA ALA A 47 5.07 3.81 0.86
C ALA A 47 3.69 4.51 0.83
N TRP A 48 3.65 5.75 0.33
CA TRP A 48 2.42 6.50 0.15
C TRP A 48 1.49 5.83 -0.87
N LEU A 49 2.00 5.46 -2.05
CA LEU A 49 1.23 4.74 -3.07
C LEU A 49 0.69 3.39 -2.53
N ALA A 50 1.51 2.64 -1.80
CA ALA A 50 1.13 1.36 -1.22
C ALA A 50 0.03 1.49 -0.17
N THR A 51 -0.03 2.61 0.55
CA THR A 51 -1.01 2.85 1.62
C THR A 51 -2.28 3.55 1.10
N ALA A 52 -2.14 4.43 0.10
CA ALA A 52 -3.23 5.22 -0.46
C ALA A 52 -4.26 4.39 -1.26
N GLY A 53 -3.86 3.22 -1.77
CA GLY A 53 -4.75 2.32 -2.52
C GLY A 53 -5.78 1.56 -1.70
N ARG A 54 -5.76 1.65 -0.36
CA ARG A 54 -6.71 0.95 0.50
C ARG A 54 -8.01 1.73 0.63
N MET A 55 -8.90 1.63 -0.36
CA MET A 55 -10.27 2.07 -0.16
C MET A 55 -10.91 1.22 0.94
N SER A 56 -11.39 1.90 1.99
CA SER A 56 -12.26 1.26 2.97
C SER A 56 -13.50 0.72 2.26
N PHE A 57 -13.93 -0.48 2.63
CA PHE A 57 -15.11 -1.10 2.07
C PHE A 57 -16.37 -0.22 2.23
N SER A 58 -16.43 0.61 3.28
CA SER A 58 -17.49 1.61 3.48
C SER A 58 -17.49 2.70 2.38
N ARG A 59 -16.30 3.11 1.93
CA ARG A 59 -16.14 4.04 0.80
C ARG A 59 -16.56 3.38 -0.51
N GLU A 60 -16.21 2.11 -0.71
CA GLU A 60 -16.68 1.35 -1.88
C GLU A 60 -18.21 1.25 -1.93
N ILE A 61 -18.88 0.98 -0.79
CA ILE A 61 -20.36 0.95 -0.73
C ILE A 61 -20.95 2.32 -1.10
N SER A 62 -20.42 3.41 -0.51
CA SER A 62 -20.91 4.78 -0.77
C SER A 62 -20.76 5.19 -2.23
N LEU A 63 -19.63 4.81 -2.85
CA LEU A 63 -19.39 5.01 -4.28
C LEU A 63 -20.33 4.15 -5.12
N GLY A 64 -20.54 2.89 -4.76
CA GLY A 64 -21.45 1.98 -5.46
C GLY A 64 -22.91 2.45 -5.45
N ILE A 65 -23.36 3.07 -4.34
CA ILE A 65 -24.69 3.70 -4.27
C ILE A 65 -24.78 4.86 -5.28
N SER A 66 -23.78 5.73 -5.27
CA SER A 66 -23.71 6.89 -6.17
C SER A 66 -23.63 6.46 -7.66
N ALA A 67 -22.93 5.36 -7.92
CA ALA A 67 -22.74 4.78 -9.24
C ALA A 67 -23.88 3.83 -9.69
N ARG A 68 -24.94 3.67 -8.88
CA ARG A 68 -26.09 2.78 -9.15
C ARG A 68 -25.69 1.31 -9.40
N GLU A 69 -24.70 0.82 -8.66
CA GLU A 69 -24.21 -0.56 -8.75
C GLU A 69 -25.09 -1.57 -8.00
N PHE A 70 -26.08 -1.09 -7.26
CA PHE A 70 -27.01 -1.92 -6.50
C PHE A 70 -28.29 -2.17 -7.29
N ALA A 71 -28.67 -3.45 -7.37
CA ALA A 71 -29.89 -3.92 -8.02
C ALA A 71 -30.79 -4.65 -7.03
N LEU A 72 -32.11 -4.57 -7.25
CA LEU A 72 -33.11 -5.31 -6.49
C LEU A 72 -33.52 -6.55 -7.27
N TRP A 73 -33.49 -7.69 -6.60
CA TRP A 73 -33.96 -8.96 -7.13
C TRP A 73 -35.22 -9.35 -6.37
N CYS A 74 -36.18 -9.93 -7.07
CA CYS A 74 -37.46 -10.34 -6.50
C CYS A 74 -37.52 -11.86 -6.46
N GLN A 75 -37.60 -12.44 -5.28
CA GLN A 75 -37.77 -13.88 -5.10
C GLN A 75 -39.21 -14.18 -4.67
N PRO A 76 -39.98 -14.99 -5.43
CA PRO A 76 -41.36 -15.31 -5.06
C PRO A 76 -41.38 -16.22 -3.84
N LEU A 77 -42.28 -15.92 -2.90
CA LEU A 77 -42.58 -16.75 -1.75
C LEU A 77 -43.81 -17.61 -2.08
N GLN A 78 -43.66 -18.92 -2.02
CA GLN A 78 -44.76 -19.87 -2.25
C GLN A 78 -45.26 -20.42 -0.92
N ASP A 79 -46.58 -20.46 -0.78
CA ASP A 79 -47.22 -21.18 0.32
C ASP A 79 -47.01 -22.69 0.15
N ALA A 80 -46.45 -23.33 1.18
CA ALA A 80 -46.03 -24.73 1.12
C ALA A 80 -47.19 -25.74 0.98
N ARG A 81 -48.43 -25.36 1.31
CA ARG A 81 -49.60 -26.23 1.20
C ARG A 81 -50.32 -26.08 -0.15
N SER A 82 -50.44 -24.86 -0.63
CA SER A 82 -51.21 -24.53 -1.83
C SER A 82 -50.34 -24.36 -3.08
N GLY A 83 -49.02 -24.17 -2.93
CA GLY A 83 -48.10 -23.87 -4.02
C GLY A 83 -48.31 -22.49 -4.66
N LEU A 84 -49.24 -21.69 -4.12
CA LEU A 84 -49.56 -20.37 -4.65
C LEU A 84 -48.55 -19.34 -4.16
N CYS A 85 -48.24 -18.37 -5.02
CA CYS A 85 -47.40 -17.22 -4.66
C CYS A 85 -48.15 -16.37 -3.62
N CYS A 86 -47.63 -16.32 -2.40
CA CYS A 86 -48.21 -15.57 -1.29
C CYS A 86 -47.49 -14.25 -1.02
N GLY A 87 -46.35 -14.01 -1.66
CA GLY A 87 -45.59 -12.78 -1.52
C GLY A 87 -44.30 -12.76 -2.33
N VAL A 88 -43.51 -11.72 -2.11
CA VAL A 88 -42.20 -11.56 -2.74
C VAL A 88 -41.19 -11.06 -1.72
N GLU A 89 -40.01 -11.67 -1.71
CA GLU A 89 -38.85 -11.19 -0.98
C GLU A 89 -38.00 -10.31 -1.90
N ILE A 90 -37.62 -9.12 -1.41
CA ILE A 90 -36.75 -8.20 -2.11
C ILE A 90 -35.32 -8.41 -1.63
N LEU A 91 -34.45 -8.79 -2.55
CA LEU A 91 -33.05 -9.12 -2.28
C LEU A 91 -32.16 -8.06 -2.93
N LEU A 92 -31.40 -7.35 -2.10
CA LEU A 92 -30.40 -6.41 -2.59
C LEU A 92 -29.19 -7.18 -3.15
N ARG A 93 -28.68 -6.77 -4.31
CA ARG A 93 -27.50 -7.32 -4.96
C ARG A 93 -26.57 -6.18 -5.35
N TRP A 94 -25.28 -6.32 -5.06
CA TRP A 94 -24.28 -5.34 -5.48
C TRP A 94 -23.44 -5.93 -6.62
N ASN A 95 -23.53 -5.32 -7.80
CA ASN A 95 -22.69 -5.67 -8.93
C ASN A 95 -21.55 -4.66 -9.05
N ASN A 96 -20.43 -4.97 -8.41
CA ASN A 96 -19.27 -4.08 -8.38
C ASN A 96 -18.42 -4.33 -9.65
N PRO A 97 -18.11 -3.31 -10.46
CA PRO A 97 -17.35 -3.47 -11.70
C PRO A 97 -15.92 -3.97 -11.49
N ARG A 98 -15.36 -3.84 -10.28
CA ARG A 98 -14.01 -4.29 -9.93
C ARG A 98 -13.97 -5.69 -9.31
N ARG A 99 -15.02 -6.08 -8.58
CA ARG A 99 -15.05 -7.34 -7.79
C ARG A 99 -16.09 -8.35 -8.28
N GLY A 100 -16.94 -7.97 -9.23
CA GLY A 100 -18.11 -8.74 -9.64
C GLY A 100 -19.26 -8.66 -8.63
N THR A 101 -20.14 -9.65 -8.65
CA THR A 101 -21.29 -9.71 -7.74
C THR A 101 -20.84 -9.98 -6.30
N ILE A 102 -21.14 -9.07 -5.39
CA ILE A 102 -20.81 -9.18 -3.97
C ILE A 102 -22.05 -9.68 -3.21
N SER A 103 -21.85 -10.69 -2.36
CA SER A 103 -22.92 -11.25 -1.50
C SER A 103 -23.43 -10.21 -0.48
N PRO A 104 -24.76 -10.16 -0.21
CA PRO A 104 -25.35 -9.28 0.79
C PRO A 104 -24.74 -9.43 2.18
N GLU A 105 -24.38 -10.65 2.56
CA GLU A 105 -23.78 -10.96 3.87
C GLU A 105 -22.47 -10.22 4.11
N VAL A 106 -21.75 -9.85 3.04
CA VAL A 106 -20.47 -9.15 3.13
C VAL A 106 -20.67 -7.66 3.36
N PHE A 107 -21.60 -7.02 2.64
CA PHE A 107 -21.72 -5.56 2.66
C PHE A 107 -22.79 -5.03 3.62
N ILE A 108 -23.84 -5.80 3.95
CA ILE A 108 -24.89 -5.37 4.88
C ILE A 108 -24.34 -5.04 6.27
N PRO A 109 -23.48 -5.88 6.91
CA PRO A 109 -22.93 -5.57 8.24
C PRO A 109 -22.05 -4.32 8.26
N ILE A 110 -21.47 -3.96 7.12
CA ILE A 110 -20.57 -2.82 6.97
C ILE A 110 -21.36 -1.53 6.69
N ALA A 111 -22.45 -1.63 5.91
CA ALA A 111 -23.34 -0.51 5.62
C ALA A 111 -24.05 0.03 6.87
N GLY A 112 -24.42 -0.85 7.81
CA GLY A 112 -25.13 -0.45 9.04
C GLY A 112 -24.26 0.17 10.14
N ARG A 113 -22.96 0.38 9.90
CA ARG A 113 -22.01 0.90 10.91
C ARG A 113 -21.64 2.38 10.69
N GLN A 114 -22.43 3.10 9.87
CA GLN A 114 -22.32 4.54 9.65
C GLN A 114 -23.16 5.34 10.65
#